data_AF-A0A8X6MHN2-F1
#
_entry.id   AF-A0A8X6MHN2-F1
#
_cell.length_a   1.000
_cell.length_b   1.000
_cell.length_c   1.000
_cell.angle_alpha   90.00
_cell.angle_beta   90.00
_cell.angle_gamma   90.00
#
_symmetry.space_group_name_H-M   'P 1'
#
loop_
_entity.id
_entity.type
_entity.pdbx_description
1 polymer ?
#
loop_
_entity_poly.entity_id
_entity_poly.type
_entity_poly.pdbx_seq_one_letter_code
_entity_poly.pdbx_strand_id
1 'polypeptide(L)'
;MIWNQVKGQIARENKTFKLSDIKDLVIQGTEKVSVQNGMSCINQVTEKKRDVGKIDGLDDEMGVNQNLIISINSDSIDSNSEQTSMEDL
;
A
#
# COMPACT_ATOMS: atom_id res chain seq x y z
N MET A 1 -4.28 -15.25 -0.01
CA MET A 1 -3.24 -15.45 -1.05
C MET A 1 -3.40 -16.80 -1.75
N ILE A 2 -3.41 -16.79 -3.08
CA ILE A 2 -3.53 -17.98 -3.95
C ILE A 2 -2.41 -19.00 -3.69
N TRP A 3 -1.16 -18.55 -3.57
CA TRP A 3 -0.02 -19.46 -3.41
C TRP A 3 -0.07 -20.33 -2.15
N ASN A 4 -0.68 -19.84 -1.07
CA ASN A 4 -0.88 -20.66 0.14
C ASN A 4 -1.90 -21.77 -0.08
N GLN A 5 -2.93 -21.55 -0.90
CA GLN A 5 -3.93 -22.57 -1.25
C GLN A 5 -3.29 -23.66 -2.10
N VAL A 6 -2.52 -23.28 -3.12
CA VAL A 6 -1.80 -24.22 -4.00
C VAL A 6 -0.81 -25.07 -3.19
N LYS A 7 0.01 -24.45 -2.34
CA LYS A 7 0.92 -25.18 -1.44
C LYS A 7 0.18 -26.11 -0.48
N GLY A 8 -0.94 -25.67 0.09
CA GLY A 8 -1.75 -26.50 1.00
C GLY A 8 -2.33 -27.74 0.31
N GLN A 9 -2.74 -27.60 -0.95
CA GLN A 9 -3.19 -28.74 -1.76
C GLN A 9 -2.03 -29.70 -2.03
N ILE A 10 -0.89 -29.19 -2.50
CA ILE A 10 0.31 -30.01 -2.76
C ILE A 10 0.74 -30.75 -1.50
N ALA A 11 0.79 -30.08 -0.35
CA ALA A 11 1.19 -30.70 0.92
C ALA A 11 0.24 -31.84 1.35
N ARG A 12 -1.04 -31.76 1.01
CA ARG A 12 -2.05 -32.77 1.33
C ARG A 12 -2.08 -33.94 0.35
N GLU A 13 -1.83 -33.67 -0.93
CA GLU A 13 -1.95 -34.65 -2.02
C GLU A 13 -0.61 -35.33 -2.36
N ASN A 14 0.52 -34.71 -2.01
CA ASN A 14 1.84 -35.27 -2.22
C ASN A 14 2.12 -36.41 -1.23
N LYS A 15 1.91 -37.65 -1.69
CA LYS A 15 2.21 -38.88 -0.94
C LYS A 15 3.53 -39.54 -1.35
N THR A 16 4.08 -39.16 -2.50
CA THR A 16 5.24 -39.79 -3.12
C THR A 16 6.54 -39.03 -2.88
N PHE A 17 6.47 -37.75 -2.51
CA PHE A 17 7.61 -36.84 -2.30
C PHE A 17 8.57 -36.73 -3.49
N LYS A 18 8.13 -37.13 -4.68
CA LYS A 18 8.90 -37.05 -5.93
C LYS A 18 8.64 -35.72 -6.62
N LEU A 19 9.69 -35.15 -7.21
CA LEU A 19 9.61 -33.87 -7.90
C LEU A 19 8.72 -33.92 -9.16
N SER A 20 8.67 -35.07 -9.84
CA SER A 20 7.76 -35.33 -10.97
C SER A 20 6.30 -35.10 -10.56
N ASP A 21 5.92 -35.64 -9.41
CA ASP A 21 4.53 -35.68 -8.97
C ASP A 21 4.11 -34.32 -8.40
N ILE A 22 5.06 -33.58 -7.81
CA ILE A 22 4.85 -32.19 -7.40
C ILE A 22 4.54 -31.30 -8.60
N LYS A 23 5.23 -31.50 -9.73
CA LYS A 23 5.00 -30.68 -10.93
C LYS A 23 3.55 -30.78 -11.40
N ASP A 24 3.01 -31.99 -11.45
CA ASP A 24 1.63 -32.22 -11.88
C ASP A 24 0.63 -31.67 -10.86
N LEU A 25 0.91 -31.80 -9.56
CA LEU A 25 0.09 -31.22 -8.50
C LEU A 25 0.09 -29.68 -8.50
N VAL A 26 1.21 -29.04 -8.87
CA VAL A 26 1.30 -27.58 -9.03
C VAL A 26 0.44 -27.12 -10.20
N ILE A 27 0.48 -27.82 -11.34
CA ILE A 27 -0.34 -27.50 -12.51
C ILE A 27 -1.82 -27.62 -12.14
N GLN A 28 -2.23 -28.76 -11.57
CA GLN A 28 -3.62 -28.99 -11.14
C GLN A 28 -4.07 -27.99 -10.07
N GLY A 29 -3.20 -27.65 -9.11
CA GLY A 29 -3.50 -26.67 -8.08
C GLY A 29 -3.67 -25.25 -8.65
N THR A 30 -2.95 -24.92 -9.71
CA THR A 30 -3.06 -23.64 -10.42
C THR A 30 -4.33 -23.56 -11.26
N GLU A 31 -4.73 -24.64 -11.93
CA GLU A 31 -6.00 -24.72 -12.68
C GLU A 31 -7.23 -24.59 -11.78
N LYS A 32 -7.15 -25.07 -10.53
CA LYS A 32 -8.23 -24.93 -9.54
C LYS A 32 -8.37 -23.51 -8.98
N VAL A 33 -7.46 -22.59 -9.31
CA VAL A 33 -7.58 -21.20 -8.89
C VAL A 33 -8.65 -20.51 -9.71
N SER A 34 -9.83 -20.34 -9.10
CA SER A 34 -10.94 -19.63 -9.75
C SER A 34 -10.73 -18.12 -9.77
N VAL A 35 -11.46 -17.44 -10.67
CA VAL A 35 -11.54 -15.97 -10.72
C VAL A 35 -11.94 -15.38 -9.36
N GLN A 36 -12.80 -16.08 -8.61
CA GLN A 36 -13.23 -15.69 -7.26
C GLN A 36 -12.06 -15.68 -6.25
N ASN A 37 -11.13 -16.63 -6.36
CA ASN A 37 -9.92 -16.65 -5.52
C ASN A 37 -9.00 -15.47 -5.84
N GLY A 38 -8.97 -15.05 -7.11
CA GLY A 38 -8.31 -13.82 -7.58
C GLY A 38 -8.92 -12.57 -6.95
N MET A 39 -10.24 -12.38 -7.08
CA MET A 39 -10.95 -11.24 -6.49
C MET A 39 -10.79 -11.18 -4.97
N SER A 40 -10.86 -12.32 -4.29
CA SER A 40 -10.64 -12.39 -2.83
C SER A 40 -9.23 -11.96 -2.45
N CYS A 41 -8.22 -12.28 -3.26
CA CYS A 41 -6.85 -11.81 -3.00
C CYS A 41 -6.71 -10.30 -3.24
N ILE A 42 -7.33 -9.76 -4.30
CA ILE A 42 -7.34 -8.32 -4.56
C ILE A 42 -7.98 -7.59 -3.38
N ASN A 43 -9.13 -8.06 -2.90
CA ASN A 43 -9.82 -7.47 -1.74
C ASN A 43 -8.94 -7.49 -0.48
N GLN A 44 -8.28 -8.62 -0.19
CA GLN A 44 -7.35 -8.73 0.95
C GLN A 44 -6.15 -7.77 0.83
N VAL A 45 -5.63 -7.55 -0.38
CA VAL A 45 -4.53 -6.61 -0.60
C VAL A 45 -5.01 -5.16 -0.44
N THR A 46 -6.18 -4.82 -0.97
CA THR A 46 -6.80 -3.50 -0.82
C THR A 46 -7.11 -3.20 0.64
N GLU A 47 -7.57 -4.19 1.40
CA GLU A 47 -7.81 -4.06 2.83
C GLU A 47 -6.52 -3.82 3.60
N LYS A 48 -5.49 -4.64 3.37
CA LYS A 48 -4.16 -4.41 3.95
C LYS A 48 -3.57 -3.06 3.58
N LYS A 49 -3.78 -2.59 2.35
CA LYS A 49 -3.29 -1.28 1.91
C LYS A 49 -3.95 -0.15 2.68
N ARG A 50 -5.28 -0.22 2.89
CA ARG A 50 -6.02 0.73 3.72
C ARG A 50 -5.56 0.69 5.18
N ASP A 51 -5.30 -0.50 5.71
CA ASP A 51 -4.81 -0.61 7.07
C ASP A 51 -3.42 0.02 7.19
N VAL A 52 -2.51 -0.22 6.25
CA VAL A 52 -1.20 0.45 6.20
C VAL A 52 -1.34 1.96 6.04
N GLY A 53 -2.23 2.45 5.18
CA GLY A 53 -2.47 3.90 4.99
C GLY A 53 -2.99 4.61 6.23
N LYS A 54 -3.83 3.93 7.04
CA LYS A 54 -4.29 4.43 8.35
C LYS A 54 -3.19 4.48 9.39
N ILE A 55 -2.26 3.51 9.37
CA ILE A 55 -1.17 3.46 10.35
C ILE A 55 -0.06 4.47 9.99
N ASP A 56 0.13 4.73 8.69
CA ASP A 56 1.14 5.64 8.15
C ASP A 56 0.67 7.11 8.06
N GLY A 57 -0.56 7.42 8.50
CA GLY A 57 -1.14 8.78 8.42
C GLY A 57 -1.34 9.31 7.00
N LEU A 58 -1.16 8.47 5.98
CA LEU A 58 -1.34 8.84 4.56
C LEU A 58 -2.81 8.87 4.14
N ASP A 59 -3.66 8.13 4.86
CA ASP A 59 -5.13 8.16 4.71
C ASP A 59 -5.78 9.22 5.61
N ASP A 60 -5.01 10.21 6.10
CA ASP A 60 -5.62 11.43 6.60
C ASP A 60 -6.41 12.06 5.45
N GLU A 61 -7.63 12.43 5.81
CA GLU A 61 -8.68 13.13 5.08
C GLU A 61 -8.22 14.51 4.58
N MET A 62 -7.12 14.57 3.82
CA MET A 62 -6.41 15.77 3.43
C MET A 62 -5.61 15.51 2.15
N GLY A 63 -6.28 15.31 1.01
CA GLY A 63 -5.50 15.07 -0.22
C GLY A 63 -6.19 15.16 -1.58
N VAL A 64 -7.52 15.30 -1.67
CA VAL A 64 -8.17 15.41 -2.99
C VAL A 64 -8.66 16.83 -3.32
N ASN A 65 -8.55 17.80 -2.40
CA ASN A 65 -8.94 19.20 -2.66
C ASN A 65 -8.06 20.23 -1.94
N GLN A 66 -6.73 20.11 -1.99
CA GLN A 66 -5.89 21.27 -1.72
C GLN A 66 -5.55 21.94 -3.04
N ASN A 67 -6.42 22.84 -3.49
CA ASN A 67 -6.06 23.78 -4.55
C ASN A 67 -5.00 24.72 -3.97
N LEU A 68 -3.72 24.37 -4.15
CA LEU A 68 -2.59 25.17 -3.72
C LEU A 68 -2.53 26.43 -4.60
N ILE A 69 -3.21 27.50 -4.19
CA ILE A 69 -3.09 28.82 -4.82
C ILE A 69 -1.86 29.50 -4.22
N ILE A 70 -0.74 29.47 -4.94
CA ILE A 70 0.44 30.28 -4.63
C ILE A 70 0.21 31.65 -5.26
N SER A 71 -0.25 32.62 -4.47
CA SER A 71 -0.22 34.02 -4.88
C SER A 71 1.22 34.53 -4.78
N ILE A 72 1.93 34.44 -5.89
CA ILE A 72 3.21 35.15 -6.05
C ILE A 72 2.83 36.63 -6.12
N ASN A 73 2.96 37.34 -5.00
CA ASN A 73 2.82 38.79 -4.99
C ASN A 73 4.05 39.34 -5.74
N SER A 74 3.91 39.47 -7.06
CA SER A 74 4.75 40.33 -7.86
C SER A 74 4.35 41.76 -7.51
N ASP A 75 4.83 42.24 -6.37
CA ASP A 75 5.38 43.59 -6.21
C ASP A 75 5.84 43.81 -4.76
N SER A 76 7.12 44.09 -4.67
CA SER A 76 7.92 44.36 -3.48
C SER A 76 7.44 45.58 -2.69
N ILE A 77 7.16 45.41 -1.39
CA ILE A 77 7.48 46.42 -0.38
C ILE A 77 8.03 45.70 0.86
N ASP A 78 9.36 45.70 0.96
CA ASP A 78 10.11 45.34 2.15
C ASP A 78 9.78 46.36 3.27
N SER A 79 9.01 45.94 4.27
CA SER A 79 8.71 46.77 5.44
C SER A 79 9.69 46.42 6.56
N ASN A 80 10.78 47.17 6.57
CA ASN A 80 11.82 47.16 7.60
C ASN A 80 11.21 47.30 9.01
N SER A 81 11.27 46.22 9.80
CA SER A 81 10.96 46.26 11.24
C SER A 81 12.23 46.62 11.98
N GLU A 82 12.44 47.92 12.23
CA GLU A 82 13.52 48.39 13.10
C GLU A 82 13.38 47.78 14.51
N GLN A 83 14.40 47.04 14.90
CA GLN A 83 14.54 46.42 16.21
C GLN A 83 15.03 47.49 17.20
N THR A 84 14.16 48.04 18.04
CA THR A 84 14.59 48.84 19.21
C THR A 84 14.58 47.96 20.46
N SER A 85 15.70 47.30 20.72
CA SER A 85 15.98 46.66 22.01
C SER A 85 16.91 47.61 22.79
N MET A 86 16.40 48.19 23.88
CA MET A 86 17.20 48.95 24.85
C MET A 86 16.97 48.32 26.24
N GLU A 87 17.81 47.35 26.58
CA GLU A 87 18.09 46.90 27.95
C GLU A 87 19.60 46.63 28.02
N ASP A 88 20.32 47.53 28.70
CA ASP A 88 21.59 47.35 29.45
C ASP A 88 22.53 48.57 29.33
N LEU A 89 22.48 49.45 30.33
CA LEU A 89 23.60 49.90 31.18
C LEU A 89 23.14 50.94 32.22
#